data_AF-A0A3Q0DS13-F1
#
_entry.id   AF-A0A3Q0DS13-F1
#
_cell.length_a   1.000
_cell.length_b   1.000
_cell.length_c   1.000
_cell.angle_alpha   90.00
_cell.angle_beta   90.00
_cell.angle_gamma   90.00
#
_symmetry.space_group_name_H-M   'P 1'
#
loop_
_entity.id
_entity.type
_entity.pdbx_description
1 polymer ?
#
loop_
_entity_poly.entity_id
_entity_poly.type
_entity_poly.pdbx_seq_one_letter_code
_entity_poly.pdbx_strand_id
1 'polypeptide(L)'
;MQRWKAAALASVLCSSVLSFWMCREGLLLSHRLRPGLAPLRRLPRALDARIARLAQSCCRPTAYEDEVSFLDAHSRYHTVHELSARECACV
;
A
#
# COMPACT_ATOMS: atom_id res chain seq x y z
N MET A 1 -38.35 -45.24 0.61
CA MET A 1 -37.79 -44.30 1.61
C MET A 1 -36.25 -44.13 1.54
N GLN A 2 -35.56 -44.43 0.42
CA GLN A 2 -34.07 -44.34 0.33
C GLN A 2 -33.57 -43.32 -0.72
N ARG A 3 -34.45 -42.83 -1.59
CA ARG A 3 -34.09 -41.92 -2.70
C ARG A 3 -33.59 -40.56 -2.22
N TRP A 4 -34.12 -40.05 -1.10
CA TRP A 4 -33.71 -38.77 -0.52
C TRP A 4 -32.35 -38.84 0.17
N LYS A 5 -31.97 -39.99 0.74
CA LYS A 5 -30.65 -40.23 1.33
C LYS A 5 -29.55 -40.26 0.26
N ALA A 6 -29.82 -40.91 -0.87
CA ALA A 6 -28.91 -40.91 -2.02
C ALA A 6 -28.71 -39.50 -2.60
N ALA A 7 -29.78 -38.70 -2.67
CA ALA A 7 -29.69 -37.31 -3.11
C ALA A 7 -28.86 -36.44 -2.14
N ALA A 8 -29.00 -36.64 -0.84
CA ALA A 8 -28.22 -35.94 0.18
C ALA A 8 -26.72 -36.30 0.14
N LEU A 9 -26.40 -37.59 -0.07
CA LEU A 9 -24.99 -38.00 -0.22
C LEU A 9 -24.40 -37.46 -1.52
N ALA A 10 -25.15 -37.47 -2.62
CA ALA A 10 -24.71 -36.92 -3.90
C ALA A 10 -24.47 -35.41 -3.83
N SER A 11 -25.31 -34.65 -3.14
CA SER A 11 -25.12 -33.19 -3.00
C SER A 11 -23.90 -32.84 -2.14
N VAL A 12 -23.64 -33.59 -1.07
CA VAL A 12 -22.45 -33.39 -0.21
C VAL A 12 -21.17 -33.73 -0.96
N LEU A 13 -21.14 -34.85 -1.69
CA LEU A 13 -19.99 -35.25 -2.50
C LEU A 13 -19.73 -34.24 -3.64
N CYS A 14 -20.78 -33.82 -4.34
CA CYS A 14 -20.66 -32.83 -5.41
C CYS A 14 -20.11 -31.49 -4.90
N SER A 15 -20.62 -31.01 -3.76
CA SER A 15 -20.15 -29.76 -3.14
C SER A 15 -18.68 -29.84 -2.70
N SER A 16 -18.25 -31.00 -2.21
CA SER A 16 -16.86 -31.22 -1.76
C SER A 16 -15.88 -31.31 -2.93
N VAL A 17 -16.27 -31.92 -4.05
CA VAL A 17 -15.45 -31.98 -5.26
C VAL A 17 -15.34 -30.59 -5.90
N LEU A 18 -16.45 -29.84 -5.96
CA LEU A 18 -16.47 -28.48 -6.48
C LEU A 18 -15.61 -27.53 -5.65
N SER A 19 -15.65 -27.63 -4.31
CA SER A 19 -14.81 -26.80 -3.45
C SER A 19 -13.32 -27.13 -3.60
N PHE A 20 -12.96 -28.41 -3.72
CA PHE A 20 -11.58 -28.81 -3.96
C PHE A 20 -11.06 -28.35 -5.33
N TRP A 21 -11.87 -28.47 -6.38
CA TRP A 21 -11.56 -27.96 -7.72
C TRP A 21 -11.32 -26.45 -7.67
N MET A 22 -12.26 -25.68 -7.12
CA MET A 22 -12.12 -24.23 -7.00
C MET A 22 -10.91 -23.81 -6.13
N CYS A 23 -10.63 -24.53 -5.04
CA CYS A 23 -9.43 -24.30 -4.24
C CYS A 23 -8.14 -24.59 -5.02
N ARG A 24 -8.11 -25.63 -5.85
CA ARG A 24 -6.97 -25.98 -6.70
C ARG A 24 -6.77 -24.98 -7.84
N GLU A 25 -7.83 -24.54 -8.51
CA GLU A 25 -7.77 -23.45 -9.49
C GLU A 25 -7.31 -22.13 -8.84
N GLY A 26 -7.81 -21.80 -7.65
CA GLY A 26 -7.39 -20.63 -6.88
C GLY A 26 -5.91 -20.69 -6.47
N LEU A 27 -5.38 -21.88 -6.20
CA LEU A 27 -3.96 -22.11 -5.92
C LEU A 27 -3.09 -21.95 -7.18
N LEU A 28 -3.57 -22.39 -8.35
CA LEU A 28 -2.91 -22.19 -9.64
C LEU A 28 -2.91 -20.72 -10.09
N LEU A 29 -4.01 -19.99 -9.83
CA LEU A 29 -4.08 -18.54 -10.05
C LEU A 29 -3.16 -17.78 -9.08
N SER A 30 -3.08 -18.24 -7.82
CA SER A 30 -2.13 -17.72 -6.83
C SER A 30 -0.68 -18.00 -7.20
N HIS A 31 -0.38 -19.07 -7.95
CA HIS A 31 0.96 -19.36 -8.44
C HIS A 31 1.37 -18.47 -9.64
N ARG A 32 0.41 -17.77 -10.26
CA ARG A 32 0.65 -16.71 -11.26
C ARG A 32 0.63 -15.29 -10.66
N LEU A 33 0.04 -15.11 -9.47
CA LEU A 33 0.08 -13.85 -8.69
C LEU A 33 1.12 -13.83 -7.56
N ARG A 34 1.82 -14.94 -7.31
CA ARG A 34 3.03 -14.97 -6.50
C ARG A 34 4.21 -14.99 -7.47
N PRO A 35 4.78 -13.83 -7.86
CA PRO A 35 6.18 -13.82 -8.26
C PRO A 35 6.91 -14.51 -7.12
N GLY A 36 7.68 -15.55 -7.44
CA GLY A 36 8.44 -16.28 -6.46
C GLY A 36 9.15 -15.29 -5.55
N LEU A 37 8.80 -15.31 -4.26
CA LEU A 37 9.72 -14.88 -3.22
C LEU A 37 10.84 -15.92 -3.19
N ALA A 38 11.65 -15.89 -4.24
CA ALA A 38 13.04 -16.26 -4.15
C ALA A 38 13.60 -15.50 -2.94
N PRO A 39 14.50 -16.11 -2.15
CA PRO A 39 15.07 -15.43 -1.00
C PRO A 39 15.57 -14.05 -1.43
N LEU A 40 15.07 -12.99 -0.78
CA LEU A 40 15.55 -11.61 -0.88
C LEU A 40 17.01 -11.51 -0.37
N ARG A 41 17.92 -12.30 -0.95
CA ARG A 41 19.29 -12.45 -0.45
C ARG A 41 20.33 -11.70 -1.25
N ARG A 42 19.94 -11.00 -2.31
CA ARG A 42 20.75 -9.97 -2.96
C ARG A 42 19.83 -8.96 -3.61
N LEU A 43 19.41 -7.99 -2.80
CA LEU A 43 19.01 -6.70 -3.33
C LEU A 43 20.17 -6.21 -4.22
N PRO A 44 19.93 -5.74 -5.46
CA PRO A 44 20.98 -5.14 -6.27
C PRO A 44 21.60 -4.01 -5.44
N ARG A 45 22.94 -3.96 -5.31
CA ARG A 45 23.63 -2.92 -4.52
C ARG A 45 23.20 -1.48 -4.91
N ALA A 46 22.72 -1.30 -6.14
CA ALA A 46 22.13 -0.05 -6.62
C ALA A 46 20.77 0.29 -5.98
N LEU A 47 19.93 -0.69 -5.68
CA LEU A 47 18.63 -0.49 -5.03
C LEU A 47 18.81 -0.22 -3.53
N ASP A 48 19.76 -0.88 -2.86
CA ASP A 48 20.15 -0.53 -1.48
C ASP A 48 20.67 0.90 -1.38
N ALA A 49 21.53 1.33 -2.31
CA ALA A 49 22.02 2.71 -2.34
C ALA A 49 20.92 3.75 -2.67
N ARG A 50 19.85 3.34 -3.36
CA ARG A 50 18.70 4.21 -3.67
C ARG A 50 17.73 4.28 -2.50
N ILE A 51 17.52 3.17 -1.80
CA ILE A 51 16.73 3.10 -0.56
C ILE A 51 17.45 3.85 0.56
N ALA A 52 18.78 3.71 0.70
CA ALA A 52 19.58 4.48 1.64
C ALA A 52 19.53 6.00 1.35
N ARG A 53 19.58 6.40 0.06
CA ARG A 53 19.40 7.80 -0.34
C ARG A 53 17.99 8.32 -0.06
N LEU A 54 16.95 7.51 -0.29
CA LEU A 54 15.57 7.85 0.06
C LEU A 54 15.35 7.93 1.58
N ALA A 55 16.04 7.08 2.35
CA ALA A 55 16.00 7.10 3.81
C ALA A 55 16.74 8.32 4.39
N GLN A 56 17.75 8.83 3.67
CA GLN A 56 18.44 10.07 4.02
C GLN A 56 17.65 11.30 3.58
N SER A 57 16.84 11.20 2.51
CA SER A 57 16.07 12.32 2.02
C SER A 57 14.83 12.57 2.89
N CYS A 58 14.68 13.79 3.38
CA CYS A 58 13.52 14.22 4.14
C CYS A 58 12.61 15.07 3.26
N CYS A 59 11.30 14.97 3.45
CA CYS A 59 10.37 15.91 2.83
C CYS A 59 10.56 17.29 3.50
N ARG A 60 11.07 18.26 2.75
CA ARG A 60 11.28 19.64 3.20
C ARG A 60 10.60 20.63 2.23
N PRO A 61 10.18 21.80 2.74
CA PRO A 61 9.75 22.90 1.88
C PRO A 61 10.89 23.33 0.95
N THR A 62 10.59 23.50 -0.33
CA THR A 62 11.48 24.07 -1.33
C THR A 62 11.08 25.49 -1.73
N ALA A 63 9.81 25.86 -1.49
CA ALA A 63 9.31 27.21 -1.63
C ALA A 63 8.26 27.49 -0.56
N TYR A 64 8.16 28.76 -0.15
CA TYR A 64 7.14 29.26 0.76
C TYR A 64 6.17 30.17 0.01
N GLU A 65 4.96 30.30 0.54
CA GLU A 65 4.01 31.32 0.11
C GLU A 65 4.48 32.72 0.52
N ASP A 66 3.84 33.73 -0.07
CA ASP A 66 4.08 35.13 0.27
C ASP A 66 3.78 35.42 1.75
N GLU A 67 4.29 36.56 2.23
CA GLU A 67 4.18 36.97 3.63
C GLU A 67 2.72 37.12 4.09
N VAL A 68 2.47 36.73 5.34
CA VAL A 68 1.14 36.83 5.94
C VAL A 68 1.14 37.95 6.97
N SER A 69 0.36 39.00 6.68
CA SER A 69 0.10 40.09 7.62
C SER A 69 -1.23 39.87 8.34
N PHE A 70 -1.21 39.95 9.66
CA PHE A 70 -2.41 39.84 10.49
C PHE A 70 -2.42 40.90 11.59
N LEU A 71 -3.61 41.16 12.12
CA LEU A 71 -3.83 42.08 13.22
C LEU A 71 -3.99 41.30 14.52
N ASP A 72 -3.23 41.64 15.55
CA ASP A 72 -3.32 40.97 16.85
C ASP A 72 -4.49 41.49 17.71
N ALA A 73 -4.66 40.90 18.91
CA ALA A 73 -5.70 41.30 19.85
C ALA A 73 -5.57 42.75 20.36
N HIS A 74 -4.39 43.36 20.21
CA HIS A 74 -4.11 44.74 20.59
C HIS A 74 -4.15 45.71 19.40
N SER A 75 -4.72 45.28 18.28
CA SER A 75 -4.81 46.07 17.04
C SER A 75 -3.44 46.48 16.48
N ARG A 76 -2.41 45.64 16.63
CA ARG A 76 -1.09 45.83 16.02
C ARG A 76 -0.90 44.86 14.86
N TYR A 77 -0.39 45.37 13.75
CA TYR A 77 -0.08 44.56 12.57
C TYR A 77 1.25 43.84 12.75
N HIS A 78 1.26 42.55 12.41
CA HIS A 78 2.45 41.71 12.37
C HIS A 78 2.51 41.03 11.01
N THR A 79 3.70 40.95 10.45
CA THR A 79 3.96 40.25 9.18
C THR A 79 4.90 39.09 9.47
N VAL A 80 4.52 37.89 9.05
CA VAL A 80 5.32 36.67 9.23
C VAL A 80 5.69 36.12 7.86
N HIS A 81 6.99 35.92 7.66
CA HIS A 81 7.55 35.31 6.45
C HIS A 81 7.74 33.81 6.66
N GLU A 82 7.77 33.05 5.56
CA GLU A 82 8.03 31.59 5.54
C GLU A 82 7.09 30.78 6.45
N LEU A 83 5.86 31.26 6.65
CA LEU A 83 4.86 30.61 7.50
C LEU A 83 4.30 29.34 6.86
N SER A 84 4.07 29.38 5.55
CA SER A 84 3.39 28.30 4.80
C SER A 84 4.26 27.84 3.65
N ALA A 85 4.51 26.54 3.56
CA ALA A 85 5.19 25.95 2.42
C ALA A 85 4.24 25.94 1.20
N ARG A 86 4.74 26.44 0.07
CA ARG A 86 4.04 26.36 -1.23
C ARG A 86 4.39 25.07 -1.97
N GLU A 87 5.65 24.66 -1.91
CA GLU A 87 6.17 23.47 -2.58
C GLU A 87 7.06 22.67 -1.65
N CYS A 88 7.01 21.34 -1.77
CA CYS A 88 7.80 20.41 -0.98
C CYS A 88 8.53 19.40 -1.88
N ALA A 89 9.73 19.01 -1.50
CA ALA A 89 10.49 17.96 -2.17
C ALA A 89 11.24 17.08 -1.17
N CYS A 90 11.63 15.89 -1.62
CA CYS A 90 12.57 15.05 -0.88
C CYS A 90 14.00 15.55 -1.15
N VAL A 91 14.63 16.11 -0.12
CA VAL A 91 16.01 16.64 -0.14
C VAL A 91 16.93 15.86 0.77
#